data_AF-A0A9D2JFI4-F1
#
_entry.id   AF-A0A9D2JFI4-F1
#
_cell.length_a   1.000
_cell.length_b   1.000
_cell.length_c   1.000
_cell.angle_alpha   90.00
_cell.angle_beta   90.00
_cell.angle_gamma   90.00
#
_symmetry.space_group_name_H-M   'P 1'
#
loop_
_entity.id
_entity.type
_entity.pdbx_description
1 polymer ?
#
loop_
_entity_poly.entity_id
_entity_poly.type
_entity_poly.pdbx_seq_one_letter_code
_entity_poly.pdbx_strand_id
1 'polypeptide(L)' 'MPKGIPNKRYTPEFKKQVVEAVIQEGLSYQEAARIYEVQGHDRIQSWERIYLEEGPEGLA' A
#
# COMPACT_ATOMS: atom_id res chain seq x y z
N MET A 1 -11.59 1.12 28.71
CA MET A 1 -10.67 1.63 27.66
C MET A 1 -11.27 1.23 26.32
N PRO A 2 -11.63 2.16 25.40
CA PRO A 2 -12.10 1.75 24.10
C PRO A 2 -10.93 1.06 23.37
N LYS A 3 -11.16 -0.18 22.97
CA LYS A 3 -10.22 -1.00 22.20
C LYS A 3 -9.86 -0.23 20.93
N GLY A 4 -8.56 -0.21 20.61
CA GLY A 4 -7.97 0.62 19.57
C GLY A 4 -8.77 0.60 18.26
N ILE A 5 -8.81 1.76 17.62
CA ILE A 5 -9.42 1.98 16.31
C ILE A 5 -8.96 0.83 15.40
N PRO A 6 -9.89 0.06 14.77
CA PRO A 6 -9.48 -1.01 13.89
C PRO A 6 -8.53 -0.44 12.84
N ASN A 7 -7.32 -1.01 12.77
CA ASN A 7 -6.34 -0.65 11.76
C ASN A 7 -7.07 -0.55 10.42
N LYS A 8 -6.96 0.60 9.74
CA LYS A 8 -7.54 0.84 8.42
C LYS A 8 -7.01 -0.28 7.50
N ARG A 9 -7.82 -1.31 7.28
CA ARG A 9 -7.45 -2.45 6.43
C ARG A 9 -7.68 -2.01 5.00
N TYR A 10 -6.58 -1.83 4.29
CA TYR A 10 -6.60 -1.64 2.85
C TYR A 10 -6.99 -2.96 2.19
N THR A 11 -7.92 -2.91 1.24
CA THR A 11 -8.27 -4.10 0.45
C THR A 11 -7.08 -4.50 -0.43
N PRO A 12 -6.94 -5.79 -0.78
CA PRO A 12 -5.88 -6.24 -1.68
C PRO A 12 -5.86 -5.48 -3.01
N GLU A 13 -7.04 -5.18 -3.56
CA GLU A 13 -7.23 -4.39 -4.78
C GLU A 13 -6.72 -2.97 -4.63
N PHE A 14 -6.97 -2.35 -3.47
CA PHE A 14 -6.44 -1.02 -3.18
C PHE A 14 -4.90 -1.05 -3.08
N LYS A 15 -4.33 -2.00 -2.32
CA LYS A 15 -2.88 -2.13 -2.20
C LYS A 15 -2.23 -2.32 -3.57
N LYS A 16 -2.83 -3.15 -4.42
CA LYS A 16 -2.38 -3.37 -5.81
C LYS A 16 -2.37 -2.06 -6.60
N GLN A 17 -3.46 -1.28 -6.56
CA GLN A 17 -3.55 -0.02 -7.27
C GLN A 17 -2.46 0.97 -6.83
N VAL A 18 -2.17 1.07 -5.52
CA VAL A 18 -1.10 1.94 -5.02
C VAL A 18 0.28 1.49 -5.51
N VAL A 19 0.57 0.19 -5.47
CA VAL A 19 1.85 -0.36 -5.91
C VAL A 19 2.03 -0.22 -7.43
N GLU A 20 0.99 -0.49 -8.21
CA GLU A 20 1.03 -0.32 -9.67
C GLU A 20 1.28 1.15 -10.05
N ALA A 21 0.70 2.11 -9.34
CA ALA A 21 0.98 3.53 -9.57
C ALA A 21 2.44 3.89 -9.28
N VAL A 22 3.03 3.35 -8.20
CA VAL A 22 4.45 3.56 -7.90
C VAL A 22 5.36 2.96 -8.97
N ILE A 23 5.09 1.74 -9.41
CA ILE A 23 5.94 1.03 -10.39
C ILE A 23 5.74 1.57 -11.81
N GLN A 24 4.50 1.81 -12.24
CA GLN A 24 4.17 2.20 -13.62
C GLN A 24 4.31 3.69 -13.85
N GLU A 25 3.83 4.52 -12.92
CA GLU A 25 3.89 5.98 -13.04
C GLU A 25 5.20 6.55 -12.46
N GLY A 26 5.99 5.74 -11.76
CA GLY A 26 7.26 6.15 -11.17
C GLY A 26 7.10 7.08 -9.97
N LEU A 27 5.94 7.05 -9.31
CA LEU A 27 5.66 7.89 -8.13
C LEU A 27 6.60 7.53 -6.99
N SER A 28 7.09 8.54 -6.27
CA SER A 28 7.75 8.26 -4.98
C SER A 28 6.76 7.71 -3.97
N TYR A 29 7.23 6.92 -3.01
CA TYR A 29 6.36 6.38 -1.95
C TYR A 29 5.66 7.48 -1.13
N GLN A 30 6.28 8.66 -0.99
CA GLN A 30 5.67 9.80 -0.29
C GLN A 30 4.53 10.43 -1.10
N GLU A 31 4.71 10.55 -2.42
CA GLU A 31 3.65 11.05 -3.32
C GLU A 31 2.48 10.08 -3.35
N ALA A 32 2.75 8.77 -3.52
CA ALA A 32 1.72 7.75 -3.49
C ALA A 32 0.99 7.74 -2.13
N ALA A 33 1.70 7.87 -1.01
CA ALA A 33 1.07 7.94 0.30
C ALA A 33 0.12 9.14 0.44
N ARG A 34 0.47 10.28 -0.18
CA ARG A 34 -0.38 11.48 -0.17
C ARG A 34 -1.58 11.36 -1.11
N ILE A 35 -1.39 10.83 -2.31
CA ILE A 35 -2.45 10.68 -3.33
C ILE A 35 -3.49 9.67 -2.87
N TYR A 36 -3.03 8.53 -2.36
CA TYR A 36 -3.89 7.42 -1.95
C TYR A 36 -4.27 7.47 -0.45
N GLU A 37 -3.89 8.54 0.26
CA GLU A 37 -4.14 8.70 1.70
C GLU A 37 -3.71 7.47 2.53
N VAL A 38 -2.55 6.91 2.15
CA VAL A 38 -1.93 5.82 2.89
C VAL A 38 -1.21 6.38 4.10
N GLN A 39 -1.48 5.80 5.26
CA GLN A 39 -0.82 6.20 6.50
C GLN A 39 0.64 5.74 6.47
N GLY A 40 1.52 6.56 5.91
CA GLY A 40 2.95 6.30 5.86
C GLY A 40 3.40 5.61 4.57
N HIS A 41 4.60 5.99 4.14
CA HIS A 41 5.25 5.48 2.94
C HIS A 41 5.84 4.07 3.16
N ASP A 42 6.11 3.70 4.40
CA ASP A 42 6.62 2.39 4.84
C ASP A 42 5.66 1.24 4.48
N ARG A 43 4.35 1.51 4.54
CA ARG A 43 3.32 0.55 4.12
C ARG A 43 3.40 0.27 2.63
N ILE A 44 3.58 1.30 1.82
CA ILE A 44 3.66 1.19 0.36
C ILE A 44 4.92 0.43 -0.03
N GLN A 45 6.07 0.72 0.61
CA GLN A 45 7.31 -0.02 0.39
C GLN A 45 7.14 -1.51 0.73
N SER A 46 6.43 -1.83 1.82
CA SER A 46 6.15 -3.22 2.18
C SER A 46 5.27 -3.91 1.15
N TRP A 47 4.25 -3.23 0.62
CA TRP A 47 3.39 -3.79 -0.43
C TRP A 47 4.12 -3.98 -1.75
N GLU A 48 4.97 -3.04 -2.15
CA GLU A 48 5.79 -3.18 -3.36
C GLU A 48 6.69 -4.41 -3.26
N ARG A 49 7.35 -4.59 -2.11
CA ARG A 49 8.18 -5.77 -1.86
C ARG A 49 7.37 -7.07 -1.99
N ILE A 50 6.20 -7.14 -1.35
CA ILE A 50 5.31 -8.31 -1.45
C ILE A 50 4.85 -8.52 -2.90
N TYR A 51 4.50 -7.47 -3.62
CA TYR A 51 4.09 -7.55 -5.02
C TYR A 51 5.21 -8.09 -5.93
N LEU A 52 6.47 -7.75 -5.65
CA LEU A 52 7.63 -8.25 -6.40
C LEU A 52 8.00 -9.69 -6.03
N GLU A 53 7.84 -10.09 -4.76
CA GLU A 53 8.19 -11.43 -4.27
C GLU A 53 7.08 -12.47 -4.51
N GLU A 54 5.82 -12.08 -4.26
CA GLU A 54 4.65 -12.98 -4.22
C GLU A 54 3.57 -12.62 -5.26
N GLY A 55 3.74 -11.51 -5.99
CA GLY A 55 2.73 -11.02 -6.93
C GLY A 55 1.54 -10.34 -6.25
N PRO A 56 0.48 -9.99 -7.01
CA PRO A 56 -0.72 -9.35 -6.47
C PRO A 56 -1.47 -10.24 -5.45
N GLU A 57 -1.27 -11.56 -5.47
CA GLU A 57 -1.90 -12.49 -4.53
C GLU A 57 -1.33 -12.38 -3.11
N GLY A 58 -0.06 -11.97 -2.97
CA GLY A 58 0.57 -11.71 -1.66
C GLY A 58 0.00 -10.49 -0.94
N LEU A 59 -0.71 -9.60 -1.64
CA LEU A 59 -1.30 -8.39 -1.07
C LEU A 59 -2.62 -8.63 -0.30
N ALA A 60 -2.99 -9.89 -0.05
CA ALA A 60 -4.18 -10.28 0.72
C ALA A 60 -4.32 -9.58 2.10
#